data_AF-A0AAI9UGC4-F1
#
_entry.id   AF-A0AAI9UGC4-F1
#
_cell.length_a   1.000
_cell.length_b   1.000
_cell.length_c   1.000
_cell.angle_alpha   90.00
_cell.angle_beta   90.00
_cell.angle_gamma   90.00
#
_symmetry.space_group_name_H-M   'P 1'
#
loop_
_entity.id
_entity.type
_entity.pdbx_description
1 polymer ?
#
loop_
_entity_poly.entity_id
_entity_poly.type
_entity_poly.pdbx_seq_one_letter_code
_entity_poly.pdbx_strand_id
1 'polypeptide(L)'
;MRFLIFGAHAGLAIAATAPGCHFWVRETSTGQNVGQGCVGKGWTIYPWAAKTRVGVTADQSCNLKTESTTYAAQFDGECIATVQGK
;
A
#
# COMPACT_ATOMS: atom_id res chain seq x y z
N MET A 1 9.14 -48.21 -9.93
CA MET A 1 8.37 -47.13 -10.58
C MET A 1 7.76 -46.28 -9.47
N ARG A 2 8.44 -45.22 -9.05
CA ARG A 2 8.01 -44.34 -7.95
C ARG A 2 7.25 -43.17 -8.58
N PHE A 3 5.96 -43.10 -8.31
CA PHE A 3 5.07 -42.02 -8.73
C PHE A 3 5.58 -40.69 -8.17
N LEU A 4 6.02 -39.79 -9.05
CA LEU A 4 6.24 -38.38 -8.73
C LEU A 4 4.86 -37.72 -8.67
N ILE A 5 4.35 -37.50 -7.46
CA ILE A 5 3.17 -36.66 -7.23
C ILE A 5 3.59 -35.24 -7.63
N PHE A 6 3.07 -34.78 -8.77
CA PHE A 6 3.07 -33.37 -9.14
C PHE A 6 2.22 -32.62 -8.11
N GLY A 7 2.89 -32.14 -7.05
CA GLY A 7 2.30 -31.19 -6.13
C GLY A 7 2.03 -29.91 -6.91
N ALA A 8 0.76 -29.69 -7.25
CA ALA A 8 0.27 -28.41 -7.71
C ALA A 8 0.58 -27.37 -6.62
N HIS A 9 1.64 -26.59 -6.83
CA HIS A 9 1.93 -25.41 -6.02
C HIS A 9 0.91 -24.35 -6.44
N ALA A 10 -0.32 -24.47 -5.95
CA ALA A 10 -1.20 -23.32 -5.88
C ALA A 10 -0.47 -22.29 -5.01
N GLY A 11 0.11 -21.27 -5.64
CA GLY A 11 0.78 -20.17 -4.96
C GLY A 11 -0.21 -19.48 -4.05
N LEU A 12 -0.29 -19.94 -2.80
CA LEU A 12 -0.99 -19.24 -1.75
C LEU A 12 -0.17 -17.96 -1.56
N ALA A 13 -0.64 -16.84 -2.09
CA ALA A 13 -0.09 -15.54 -1.74
C ALA A 13 -0.34 -15.36 -0.24
N ILE A 14 0.63 -15.77 0.59
CA ILE A 14 0.57 -15.59 2.03
C ILE A 14 0.67 -14.08 2.22
N ALA A 15 -0.49 -13.46 2.45
CA ALA A 15 -0.57 -12.07 2.86
C ALA A 15 0.23 -11.95 4.17
N ALA A 16 1.40 -11.34 4.11
CA ALA A 16 2.21 -11.06 5.29
C ALA A 16 1.76 -9.73 5.88
N THR A 17 1.85 -9.59 7.20
CA THR A 17 1.61 -8.30 7.85
C THR A 17 2.96 -7.67 8.19
N ALA A 18 3.08 -6.37 7.98
CA ALA A 18 4.29 -5.61 8.27
C ALA A 18 3.95 -4.25 8.88
N PRO A 19 4.86 -3.63 9.65
CA PRO A 19 4.73 -2.24 10.05
C PRO A 19 4.53 -1.34 8.82
N GLY A 20 3.58 -0.45 8.92
CA GLY A 20 3.17 0.45 7.86
C GLY A 20 2.90 1.86 8.37
N CYS A 21 2.54 2.71 7.43
CA CYS A 21 2.26 4.12 7.61
C CYS A 21 0.81 4.36 7.21
N HIS A 22 -0.03 4.79 8.15
CA HIS A 22 -1.38 5.24 7.87
C HIS A 22 -1.30 6.67 7.35
N PHE A 23 -2.12 6.95 6.34
CA PHE A 23 -2.13 8.23 5.68
C PHE A 23 -3.51 8.61 5.17
N TRP A 24 -3.69 9.92 5.02
CA TRP A 24 -4.76 10.53 4.24
C TRP A 24 -4.23 10.97 2.88
N VAL A 25 -4.99 10.66 1.81
CA VAL A 25 -4.79 11.29 0.51
C VAL A 25 -5.54 12.61 0.52
N ARG A 26 -4.81 13.69 0.30
CA ARG A 26 -5.33 15.05 0.29
C ARG A 26 -5.25 15.62 -1.12
N GLU A 27 -6.35 16.14 -1.62
CA GLU A 27 -6.36 16.84 -2.92
C GLU A 27 -5.70 18.21 -2.75
N THR A 28 -4.69 18.51 -3.57
CA THR A 28 -3.86 19.72 -3.41
C THR A 28 -4.64 21.01 -3.70
N SER A 29 -5.58 20.97 -4.65
CA SER A 29 -6.36 22.15 -5.06
C SER A 29 -7.37 22.61 -3.99
N THR A 30 -7.98 21.66 -3.28
CA THR A 30 -9.04 21.94 -2.31
C THR A 30 -8.57 21.80 -0.86
N GLY A 31 -7.44 21.13 -0.64
CA GLY A 31 -6.96 20.78 0.69
C GLY A 31 -7.89 19.80 1.43
N GLN A 32 -8.76 19.08 0.73
CA GLN A 32 -9.66 18.10 1.35
C GLN A 32 -9.05 16.70 1.37
N ASN A 33 -9.35 15.95 2.43
CA ASN A 33 -9.02 14.53 2.52
C ASN A 33 -10.03 13.74 1.69
N VAL A 34 -9.54 13.04 0.67
CA VAL A 34 -10.35 12.36 -0.36
C VAL A 34 -10.18 10.84 -0.37
N GLY A 35 -9.33 10.32 0.52
CA GLY A 35 -9.09 8.90 0.72
C GLY A 35 -8.13 8.67 1.88
N GLN A 36 -8.02 7.42 2.33
CA GLN A 36 -7.04 7.02 3.34
C GLN A 36 -6.57 5.59 3.06
N GLY A 37 -5.45 5.20 3.67
CA GLY A 37 -4.92 3.86 3.55
C GLY A 37 -3.80 3.57 4.55
N CYS A 38 -3.32 2.34 4.51
CA CYS A 38 -2.15 1.88 5.25
C CYS A 38 -1.19 1.24 4.25
N VAL A 39 0.01 1.82 4.11
CA VAL A 39 1.06 1.34 3.21
C VAL A 39 2.21 0.75 4.01
N GLY A 40 2.73 -0.41 3.60
CA GLY A 40 3.90 -0.98 4.26
C GLY A 40 5.14 -0.09 4.10
N LYS A 41 6.03 -0.06 5.09
CA LYS A 41 7.30 0.66 4.99
C LYS A 41 8.16 0.10 3.84
N GLY A 42 8.51 0.93 2.86
CA GLY A 42 9.21 0.52 1.64
C GLY A 42 8.31 -0.08 0.55
N TRP A 43 7.00 0.11 0.65
CA TRP A 43 6.01 -0.38 -0.31
C TRP A 43 5.25 0.76 -0.99
N THR A 44 4.63 0.42 -2.12
CA THR A 44 3.69 1.27 -2.85
C THR A 44 2.33 0.58 -2.89
N ILE A 45 1.27 1.34 -2.66
CA ILE A 45 -0.11 0.88 -2.83
C ILE A 45 -0.91 1.90 -3.64
N TYR A 46 -2.09 1.49 -4.12
CA TYR A 46 -2.97 2.32 -4.93
C TYR A 46 -4.35 2.44 -4.24
N PRO A 47 -4.50 3.23 -3.17
CA PRO A 47 -5.80 3.54 -2.58
C PRO A 47 -6.74 4.21 -3.60
N TRP A 48 -8.04 4.00 -3.42
CA TRP A 48 -9.05 4.81 -4.09
C TRP A 48 -9.12 6.17 -3.39
N ALA A 49 -8.99 7.25 -4.16
CA ALA A 49 -9.14 8.62 -3.72
C ALA A 49 -9.85 9.43 -4.82
N ALA A 50 -10.91 10.17 -4.48
CA ALA A 50 -11.66 11.01 -5.43
C ALA A 50 -12.02 10.32 -6.78
N LYS A 51 -12.49 9.06 -6.72
CA LYS A 51 -12.84 8.26 -7.92
C LYS A 51 -11.65 7.96 -8.86
N THR A 52 -10.41 8.02 -8.37
CA THR A 52 -9.21 7.51 -9.05
C THR A 52 -8.31 6.69 -8.11
N ARG A 53 -7.37 5.94 -8.66
CA ARG A 53 -6.32 5.23 -7.92
C ARG A 53 -5.08 6.10 -7.86
N VAL A 54 -4.55 6.33 -6.66
CA VAL A 54 -3.35 7.18 -6.46
C VAL A 54 -2.23 6.31 -5.93
N GLY A 55 -1.10 6.23 -6.63
CA GLY A 55 0.08 5.54 -6.13
C GLY A 55 0.66 6.28 -4.93
N VAL A 56 0.72 5.60 -3.78
CA VAL A 56 1.30 6.12 -2.53
C VAL A 56 2.41 5.19 -2.08
N THR A 57 3.60 5.74 -1.95
CA THR A 57 4.81 5.03 -1.50
C THR A 57 5.24 5.55 -0.14
N ALA A 58 5.53 4.64 0.79
CA ALA A 58 6.19 4.98 2.05
C ALA A 58 7.64 4.51 2.04
N ASP A 59 8.54 5.34 2.55
CA ASP A 59 9.89 4.89 2.92
C ASP A 59 9.91 4.22 4.31
N GLN A 60 11.11 3.92 4.83
CA GLN A 60 11.29 3.28 6.14
C GLN A 60 10.94 4.19 7.33
N SER A 61 10.86 5.50 7.12
CA SER A 61 10.57 6.51 8.13
C SER A 61 9.17 7.11 7.99
N CYS A 62 8.31 6.50 7.17
CA CYS A 62 6.98 7.01 6.84
C CYS A 62 6.98 8.39 6.16
N ASN A 63 8.04 8.74 5.43
CA ASN A 63 7.95 9.83 4.45
C ASN A 63 7.16 9.31 3.25
N LEU A 64 6.01 9.95 3.01
CA LEU A 64 5.06 9.53 1.97
C LEU A 64 5.30 10.32 0.69
N LYS A 65 5.21 9.62 -0.45
CA LYS A 65 5.21 10.24 -1.78
C LYS A 65 4.03 9.74 -2.59
N THR A 66 3.44 10.63 -3.36
CA THR A 66 2.42 10.31 -4.34
C THR A 66 3.03 10.30 -5.75
N GLU A 67 2.52 9.45 -6.64
CA GLU A 67 2.87 9.46 -8.07
C GLU A 67 2.17 10.60 -8.85
N SER A 68 1.32 11.38 -8.18
CA SER A 68 0.49 12.44 -8.76
C SER A 68 0.77 13.78 -8.10
N THR A 69 0.80 14.86 -8.89
CA THR A 69 0.89 16.24 -8.39
C THR A 69 -0.45 16.79 -7.89
N THR A 70 -1.57 16.18 -8.30
CA THR A 70 -2.93 16.55 -7.87
C THR A 70 -3.20 16.19 -6.41
N TYR A 71 -2.48 15.19 -5.90
CA TYR A 71 -2.70 14.65 -4.56
C TYR A 71 -1.42 14.65 -3.74
N ALA A 72 -1.54 14.91 -2.45
CA ALA A 72 -0.50 14.69 -1.45
C ALA A 72 -0.92 13.56 -0.52
N ALA A 73 0.06 12.87 0.07
CA ALA A 73 -0.18 11.89 1.12
C ALA A 73 0.30 12.47 2.46
N GLN A 74 -0.61 12.60 3.42
CA GLN A 74 -0.35 13.13 4.74
C GLN A 74 -0.29 11.97 5.73
N PHE A 75 0.84 11.84 6.43
CA PHE A 75 1.01 10.84 7.48
C PHE A 75 0.11 11.17 8.68
N ASP A 76 -0.52 10.14 9.23
CA ASP A 76 -1.45 10.24 10.37
C ASP A 76 -1.03 9.34 11.56
N GLY A 77 -0.26 8.27 11.29
CA GLY A 77 0.23 7.38 12.34
C GLY A 77 0.80 6.06 11.82
N GLU A 78 1.34 5.24 12.71
CA GLU A 78 1.75 3.87 12.35
C GLU A 78 0.53 2.95 12.23
N CYS A 79 0.63 1.95 11.37
CA CYS A 79 -0.41 0.93 11.18
C CYS A 79 0.19 -0.44 10.83
N ILE A 80 -0.65 -1.47 10.76
CA ILE A 80 -0.27 -2.79 10.26
C ILE A 80 -0.74 -2.90 8.81
N ALA A 81 0.20 -2.98 7.87
CA ALA A 81 -0.08 -3.12 6.47
C ALA A 81 -0.07 -4.59 6.06
N THR A 82 -0.99 -4.98 5.20
CA THR A 82 -0.92 -6.25 4.47
C THR A 82 -0.01 -6.06 3.27
N VAL A 83 1.10 -6.80 3.23
CA VAL A 83 2.04 -6.82 2.12
C VAL A 83 2.01 -8.20 1.46
N GLN A 84 2.14 -8.23 0.14
CA GLN A 84 2.34 -9.51 -0.56
C GLN A 84 3.81 -9.87 -0.45
N GLY A 85 4.16 -11.11 -0.09
CA GLY A 85 5.56 -11.54 -0.08
C GLY A 85 6.21 -11.25 -1.43
N LYS A 86 7.36 -10.56 -1.45
CA LYS A 86 8.13 -10.29 -2.66
C LYS A 86 8.68 -11.56 -3.29
#